data_AF-A0A5B2U7N9-F1
#
_entry.id   AF-A0A5B2U7N9-F1
#
_cell.length_a   1.000
_cell.length_b   1.000
_cell.length_c   1.000
_cell.angle_alpha   90.00
_cell.angle_beta   90.00
_cell.angle_gamma   90.00
#
_symmetry.space_group_name_H-M   'P 1'
#
loop_
_entity.id
_entity.type
_entity.pdbx_description
1 polymer ?
#
loop_
_entity_poly.entity_id
_entity_poly.type
_entity_poly.pdbx_seq_one_letter_code
_entity_poly.pdbx_strand_id
1 'polypeptide(L)'
;MKESFSEMRSETYSPEYISRLRWSIVILFAAIAIILLGFFINAISNTSTDTASDMIFFLLFLISGSLAGWLAYQMTGNQDEKISGLLINHQGILFLNRKEKVLSEINYQDLVKSKDPYIKDIYSESQNPGKYSNFRKNLYVHEKDETGKPQKKLINLDVIPLKNRYDLIGHFLKGIHTFRPDLKIDPEVYKDFYLDEKTLRYAPDNLKNDMKVKIITIAVVILVILAFRYFFLDEV
;
A
#
# COMPACT_ATOMS: atom_id res chain seq x y z
N MET A 1 6.72 38.87 0.74
CA MET A 1 5.91 37.98 -0.10
C MET A 1 6.10 36.57 0.45
N LYS A 2 5.15 36.00 1.19
CA LYS A 2 5.27 34.62 1.68
C LYS A 2 5.27 33.73 0.44
N GLU A 3 6.31 32.92 0.22
CA GLU A 3 6.29 31.90 -0.82
C GLU A 3 5.01 31.08 -0.66
N SER A 4 4.18 31.06 -1.70
CA SER A 4 2.98 30.23 -1.72
C SER A 4 3.44 28.77 -1.55
N PHE A 5 2.99 28.11 -0.48
CA PHE A 5 3.25 26.69 -0.27
C PHE A 5 2.79 25.92 -1.52
N SER A 6 3.75 25.40 -2.28
CA SER A 6 3.48 24.78 -3.57
C SER A 6 2.62 23.53 -3.38
N GLU A 7 1.74 23.25 -4.32
CA GLU A 7 0.97 22.00 -4.29
C GLU A 7 1.84 20.84 -4.77
N MET A 8 1.66 19.67 -4.17
CA MET A 8 2.31 18.42 -4.61
C MET A 8 1.25 17.36 -4.85
N ARG A 9 1.24 16.81 -6.07
CA ARG A 9 0.31 15.78 -6.50
C ARG A 9 0.95 14.41 -6.45
N SER A 10 0.16 13.39 -6.16
CA SER A 10 0.58 12.00 -6.27
C SER A 10 0.95 11.62 -7.70
N GLU A 11 2.09 10.95 -7.83
CA GLU A 11 2.49 10.27 -9.06
C GLU A 11 2.26 8.77 -8.88
N THR A 12 1.44 8.18 -9.75
CA THR A 12 1.18 6.75 -9.74
C THR A 12 1.97 6.03 -10.83
N TYR A 13 2.12 4.72 -10.67
CA TYR A 13 2.55 3.86 -11.78
C TYR A 13 1.51 3.88 -12.89
N SER A 14 1.95 3.75 -14.14
CA SER A 14 1.15 4.03 -15.34
C SER A 14 -0.27 3.43 -15.22
N PRO A 15 -1.31 4.26 -15.04
CA PRO A 15 -2.64 3.78 -14.71
C PRO A 15 -3.22 2.91 -15.84
N GLU A 16 -2.85 3.21 -17.08
CA GLU A 16 -3.17 2.38 -18.24
C GLU A 16 -2.56 0.99 -18.16
N TYR A 17 -1.27 0.88 -17.78
CA TYR A 17 -0.59 -0.42 -17.68
C TYR A 17 -1.22 -1.28 -16.60
N ILE A 18 -1.50 -0.70 -15.42
CA ILE A 18 -2.18 -1.38 -14.33
C ILE A 18 -3.57 -1.85 -14.78
N SER A 19 -4.33 -0.99 -15.48
CA SER A 19 -5.65 -1.34 -16.01
C SER A 19 -5.57 -2.49 -17.01
N ARG A 20 -4.63 -2.43 -17.97
CA ARG A 20 -4.41 -3.50 -18.97
C ARG A 20 -4.03 -4.82 -18.29
N LEU A 21 -3.08 -4.80 -17.35
CA LEU A 21 -2.65 -5.99 -16.61
C LEU A 21 -3.83 -6.65 -15.88
N ARG A 22 -4.68 -5.85 -15.23
CA ARG A 22 -5.88 -6.35 -14.54
C ARG A 22 -6.87 -6.99 -15.50
N TRP A 23 -7.13 -6.37 -16.65
CA TRP A 23 -7.98 -6.96 -17.69
C TRP A 23 -7.38 -8.22 -18.31
N SER A 24 -6.05 -8.28 -18.50
CA SER A 24 -5.37 -9.50 -18.97
C SER A 24 -5.59 -10.68 -18.02
N ILE A 25 -5.61 -10.46 -16.70
CA ILE A 25 -5.91 -11.50 -15.71
C ILE A 25 -7.35 -11.99 -15.85
N VAL A 26 -8.32 -11.09 -16.04
CA VAL A 26 -9.74 -11.45 -16.26
C VAL A 26 -9.89 -12.29 -17.53
N ILE A 27 -9.28 -11.86 -18.63
CA ILE A 27 -9.31 -12.57 -19.92
C ILE A 27 -8.68 -13.96 -19.78
N LEU A 28 -7.58 -14.07 -19.03
CA LEU A 28 -6.93 -15.36 -18.78
C LEU A 28 -7.86 -16.34 -18.05
N PHE A 29 -8.51 -15.92 -16.96
CA PHE A 29 -9.47 -16.77 -16.25
C PHE A 29 -10.69 -17.14 -17.11
N ALA A 30 -11.17 -16.20 -17.92
CA ALA A 30 -12.26 -16.46 -18.86
C ALA A 30 -11.85 -17.50 -19.93
N ALA A 31 -10.65 -17.38 -20.48
CA ALA A 31 -10.12 -18.35 -21.46
C ALA A 31 -9.96 -19.75 -20.85
N ILE A 32 -9.42 -19.84 -19.63
CA ILE A 32 -9.32 -21.10 -18.87
C ILE A 32 -10.71 -21.70 -18.65
N ALA A 33 -11.70 -20.90 -18.27
CA ALA A 33 -13.07 -21.38 -18.09
C ALA A 33 -13.65 -21.94 -19.40
N ILE A 34 -13.46 -21.26 -20.54
CA ILE A 34 -13.94 -21.73 -21.85
C ILE A 34 -13.28 -23.08 -22.22
N ILE A 35 -11.97 -23.23 -21.99
CA ILE A 35 -11.25 -24.48 -22.25
C ILE A 35 -11.79 -25.62 -21.38
N LEU A 36 -11.98 -25.37 -20.08
CA LEU A 36 -12.53 -26.35 -19.14
C LEU A 36 -13.96 -26.77 -19.50
N LEU A 37 -14.78 -25.83 -19.97
CA LEU A 37 -16.12 -26.13 -20.48
C LEU A 37 -16.07 -27.02 -21.72
N GLY A 38 -15.12 -26.78 -22.63
CA GLY A 38 -14.88 -27.65 -23.79
C GLY A 38 -14.50 -29.08 -23.39
N PHE A 39 -13.60 -29.23 -22.40
CA PHE A 39 -13.26 -30.55 -21.86
C PHE A 39 -14.46 -31.25 -21.23
N PHE A 40 -15.27 -30.52 -20.47
CA PHE A 40 -16.49 -31.06 -19.85
C PHE A 40 -17.50 -31.54 -20.89
N ILE A 41 -17.78 -30.75 -21.94
CA ILE A 41 -18.69 -31.14 -23.03
C ILE A 41 -18.17 -32.39 -23.74
N ASN A 42 -16.88 -32.41 -24.07
CA ASN A 42 -16.25 -33.56 -24.72
C ASN A 42 -16.34 -34.81 -23.84
N ALA A 43 -16.12 -34.68 -22.54
CA ALA A 43 -16.19 -35.79 -21.61
C ALA A 43 -17.61 -36.36 -21.52
N ILE A 44 -18.64 -35.51 -21.34
CA ILE A 44 -20.05 -35.97 -21.34
C ILE A 44 -20.43 -36.64 -22.66
N SER A 45 -19.92 -36.14 -23.79
CA SER A 45 -20.24 -36.71 -25.11
C SER A 45 -19.62 -38.10 -25.33
N ASN A 46 -18.56 -38.44 -24.60
CA ASN A 46 -17.86 -39.71 -24.71
C ASN A 46 -18.26 -40.63 -23.57
N THR A 47 -19.03 -41.68 -23.85
CA THR A 47 -19.60 -42.62 -22.86
C THR A 47 -18.57 -43.47 -22.09
N SER A 48 -17.27 -43.20 -22.27
CA SER A 48 -16.15 -43.96 -21.71
C SER A 48 -15.37 -43.22 -20.61
N THR A 49 -15.69 -41.96 -20.34
CA THR A 49 -15.03 -41.18 -19.28
C THR A 49 -15.65 -41.44 -17.91
N ASP A 50 -14.79 -41.47 -16.89
CA ASP A 50 -15.19 -41.63 -15.49
C ASP A 50 -15.98 -40.40 -15.01
N THR A 51 -17.16 -40.62 -14.42
CA THR A 51 -18.07 -39.59 -13.89
C THR A 51 -17.36 -38.63 -12.94
N ALA A 52 -16.34 -39.09 -12.20
CA ALA A 52 -15.55 -38.24 -11.32
C ALA A 52 -14.76 -37.15 -12.09
N SER A 53 -14.20 -37.49 -13.25
CA SER A 53 -13.43 -36.55 -14.08
C SER A 53 -14.32 -35.43 -14.63
N ASP A 54 -15.53 -35.78 -15.05
CA ASP A 54 -16.50 -34.83 -15.62
C ASP A 54 -16.92 -33.81 -14.56
N MET A 55 -17.18 -34.28 -13.33
CA MET A 55 -17.52 -33.41 -12.20
C MET A 55 -16.38 -32.45 -11.85
N ILE A 56 -15.11 -32.88 -11.96
CA ILE A 56 -13.94 -32.03 -11.70
C ILE A 56 -13.85 -30.90 -12.72
N PHE A 57 -13.97 -31.18 -14.02
CA PHE A 57 -13.90 -30.14 -15.05
C PHE A 57 -15.02 -29.11 -14.89
N PHE A 58 -16.23 -29.56 -14.54
CA PHE A 58 -17.35 -28.66 -14.27
C PHE A 58 -17.12 -27.76 -13.05
N LEU A 59 -16.61 -28.32 -11.94
CA LEU A 59 -16.29 -27.53 -10.74
C LEU A 59 -15.20 -26.48 -11.02
N LEU A 60 -14.14 -26.85 -11.72
CA LEU A 60 -13.06 -25.92 -12.09
C LEU A 60 -13.56 -24.82 -13.03
N PHE A 61 -14.46 -25.15 -13.96
CA PHE A 61 -15.14 -24.19 -14.82
C PHE A 61 -15.94 -23.18 -13.99
N LEU A 62 -16.76 -23.65 -13.04
CA LEU A 62 -17.56 -22.77 -12.18
C LEU A 62 -16.68 -21.83 -11.34
N ILE A 63 -15.61 -22.35 -10.74
CA ILE A 63 -14.67 -21.55 -9.94
C ILE A 63 -14.00 -20.48 -10.81
N SER A 64 -13.44 -20.89 -11.96
CA SER A 64 -12.71 -19.98 -12.85
C SER A 64 -13.64 -18.92 -13.45
N GLY A 65 -14.84 -19.30 -13.88
CA GLY A 65 -15.85 -18.40 -14.42
C GLY A 65 -16.38 -17.43 -13.37
N SER A 66 -16.66 -17.91 -12.15
CA SER A 66 -17.10 -17.05 -11.05
C SER A 66 -16.03 -16.05 -10.65
N LEU A 67 -14.77 -16.48 -10.61
CA LEU A 67 -13.65 -15.60 -10.30
C LEU A 67 -13.45 -14.53 -11.38
N ALA A 68 -13.54 -14.89 -12.67
CA ALA A 68 -13.49 -13.94 -13.78
C ALA A 68 -14.63 -12.92 -13.70
N GLY A 69 -15.86 -13.38 -13.47
CA GLY A 69 -17.04 -12.53 -13.34
C GLY A 69 -16.95 -11.57 -12.14
N TRP A 70 -16.52 -12.08 -10.98
CA TRP A 70 -16.31 -11.27 -9.78
C TRP A 70 -15.23 -10.20 -9.99
N LEU A 71 -14.10 -10.55 -10.59
CA LEU A 71 -13.02 -9.61 -10.90
C LEU A 71 -13.48 -8.54 -11.90
N ALA A 72 -14.22 -8.93 -12.95
CA ALA A 72 -14.80 -7.99 -13.91
C ALA A 72 -15.78 -7.03 -13.21
N TYR A 73 -16.66 -7.54 -12.36
CA TYR A 73 -17.61 -6.72 -11.57
C TYR A 73 -16.89 -5.70 -10.67
N GLN A 74 -15.83 -6.10 -9.96
CA GLN A 74 -15.04 -5.16 -9.14
C GLN A 74 -14.35 -4.07 -9.97
N MET A 75 -13.99 -4.38 -11.23
CA MET A 75 -13.37 -3.42 -12.14
C MET A 75 -14.38 -2.45 -12.75
N THR A 76 -15.59 -2.91 -13.07
CA THR A 76 -16.66 -2.07 -13.62
C THR A 76 -17.48 -1.34 -12.56
N GLY A 77 -17.40 -1.76 -11.30
CA GLY A 77 -18.03 -1.08 -10.17
C GLY A 77 -17.56 0.37 -10.00
N ASN A 78 -18.34 1.16 -9.26
CA ASN A 78 -18.29 2.62 -9.23
C ASN A 78 -16.88 3.18 -8.93
N GLN A 79 -16.15 3.58 -9.97
CA GLN A 79 -14.78 4.10 -9.84
C GLN A 79 -14.76 5.52 -9.25
N ASP A 80 -15.91 6.19 -9.20
CA ASP A 80 -16.06 7.54 -8.67
C ASP A 80 -15.98 7.59 -7.14
N GLU A 81 -16.15 6.45 -6.46
CA GLU A 81 -16.04 6.34 -5.00
C GLU A 81 -14.64 5.90 -4.55
N LYS A 82 -13.76 5.57 -5.51
CA LYS A 82 -12.41 5.08 -5.22
C LYS A 82 -11.39 6.22 -5.29
N ILE A 83 -10.50 6.24 -4.31
CA ILE A 83 -9.34 7.13 -4.31
C ILE A 83 -8.43 6.72 -5.48
N SER A 84 -8.08 7.69 -6.33
CA SER A 84 -7.17 7.53 -7.46
C SER A 84 -6.00 8.53 -7.45
N GLY A 85 -6.08 9.55 -6.61
CA GLY A 85 -5.03 10.56 -6.49
C GLY A 85 -5.00 11.19 -5.10
N LEU A 86 -3.88 11.83 -4.80
CA LEU A 86 -3.65 12.63 -3.60
C LEU A 86 -3.14 14.00 -4.03
N LEU A 87 -3.56 15.05 -3.33
CA LEU A 87 -3.05 16.40 -3.49
C LEU A 87 -2.71 16.96 -2.12
N ILE A 88 -1.47 17.42 -1.95
CA ILE A 88 -1.02 18.07 -0.73
C ILE A 88 -0.84 19.54 -1.03
N ASN A 89 -1.61 20.38 -0.33
CA ASN A 89 -1.63 21.83 -0.54
C ASN A 89 -1.56 22.55 0.82
N HIS A 90 -1.96 23.82 0.85
CA HIS A 90 -1.96 24.66 2.05
C HIS A 90 -3.03 24.27 3.09
N GLN A 91 -4.06 23.50 2.71
CA GLN A 91 -5.10 23.02 3.62
C GLN A 91 -4.64 21.75 4.34
N GLY A 92 -4.02 20.83 3.59
CA GLY A 92 -3.62 19.53 4.11
C GLY A 92 -3.45 18.49 3.00
N ILE A 93 -3.91 17.27 3.27
CA ILE A 93 -3.96 16.16 2.29
C ILE A 93 -5.39 16.02 1.79
N LEU A 94 -5.58 16.07 0.48
CA LEU A 94 -6.85 15.80 -0.18
C LEU A 94 -6.78 14.45 -0.89
N PHE A 95 -7.75 13.57 -0.62
CA PHE A 95 -7.92 12.29 -1.28
C PHE A 95 -8.93 12.43 -2.40
N LEU A 96 -8.49 12.20 -3.64
CA LEU A 96 -9.24 12.52 -4.84
C LEU A 96 -9.67 11.26 -5.58
N ASN A 97 -10.85 11.30 -6.20
CA ASN A 97 -11.28 10.30 -7.16
C ASN A 97 -10.79 10.62 -8.58
N ARG A 98 -11.17 9.79 -9.57
CA ARG A 98 -10.73 9.95 -10.97
C ARG A 98 -11.25 11.21 -11.66
N LYS A 99 -12.30 11.81 -11.11
CA LYS A 99 -12.93 13.05 -11.58
C LYS A 99 -12.43 14.27 -10.79
N GLU A 100 -11.32 14.13 -10.05
CA GLU A 100 -10.75 15.20 -9.20
C GLU A 100 -11.69 15.67 -8.08
N LYS A 101 -12.72 14.88 -7.75
CA LYS A 101 -13.59 15.16 -6.61
C LYS A 101 -12.91 14.71 -5.32
N VAL A 102 -12.90 15.59 -4.32
CA VAL A 102 -12.44 15.28 -2.96
C VAL A 102 -13.40 14.26 -2.32
N LEU A 103 -12.86 13.11 -1.91
CA LEU A 103 -13.57 12.05 -1.20
C LEU A 103 -13.37 12.15 0.31
N SER A 104 -12.18 12.55 0.73
CA SER A 104 -11.82 12.81 2.11
C SER A 104 -10.63 13.76 2.18
N GLU A 105 -10.41 14.33 3.35
CA GLU A 105 -9.31 15.26 3.60
C GLU A 105 -8.72 15.08 5.01
N ILE A 106 -7.49 15.54 5.19
CA ILE A 106 -6.82 15.68 6.48
C ILE A 106 -6.24 17.10 6.51
N ASN A 107 -6.89 18.00 7.26
CA ASN A 107 -6.47 19.40 7.32
C ASN A 107 -5.41 19.62 8.40
N TYR A 108 -4.46 20.52 8.14
CA TYR A 108 -3.47 20.92 9.15
C TYR A 108 -4.12 21.58 10.38
N GLN A 109 -5.24 22.26 10.20
CA GLN A 109 -5.94 22.95 11.30
C GLN A 109 -6.58 21.96 12.29
N ASP A 110 -6.95 20.78 11.83
CA ASP A 110 -7.63 19.75 12.64
C ASP A 110 -6.64 18.88 13.44
N LEU A 111 -5.34 18.97 13.10
CA LEU A 111 -4.28 18.28 13.82
C LEU A 111 -4.18 18.79 15.27
N VAL A 112 -3.83 17.94 16.21
CA VAL A 112 -3.72 18.32 17.62
C VAL A 112 -2.51 17.69 18.27
N LYS A 113 -2.16 18.22 19.45
CA LYS A 113 -1.12 17.61 20.28
C LYS A 113 -1.61 16.30 20.87
N SER A 114 -0.67 15.39 21.06
CA SER A 114 -0.89 14.19 21.85
C SER A 114 -1.26 14.58 23.29
N LYS A 115 -2.18 13.81 23.90
CA LYS A 115 -2.43 13.89 25.36
C LYS A 115 -1.39 13.12 26.17
N ASP A 116 -0.74 12.16 25.55
CA ASP A 116 0.29 11.34 26.18
C ASP A 116 1.64 12.08 26.11
N PRO A 117 2.28 12.39 27.26
CA PRO A 117 3.56 13.09 27.29
C PRO A 117 4.72 12.28 26.67
N TYR A 118 4.57 10.96 26.52
CA TYR A 118 5.59 10.06 25.97
C TYR A 118 5.44 9.85 24.46
N ILE A 119 4.28 10.17 23.87
CA ILE A 119 4.02 10.03 22.44
C ILE A 119 4.11 11.41 21.79
N LYS A 120 4.95 11.53 20.75
CA LYS A 120 5.06 12.77 19.97
C LYS A 120 3.77 13.05 19.20
N ASP A 121 3.58 14.30 18.78
CA ASP A 121 2.35 14.71 18.11
C ASP A 121 2.22 14.04 16.73
N ILE A 122 3.36 13.87 16.04
CA ILE A 122 3.52 13.13 14.79
C ILE A 122 4.62 12.10 14.98
N TYR A 123 4.32 10.84 14.67
CA TYR A 123 5.25 9.72 14.88
C TYR A 123 5.05 8.62 13.85
N SER A 124 6.04 7.74 13.73
CA SER A 124 6.03 6.58 12.85
C SER A 124 5.86 5.30 13.66
N GLU A 125 5.01 4.38 13.19
CA GLU A 125 4.79 3.09 13.86
C GLU A 125 4.51 2.00 12.83
N SER A 126 4.86 0.75 13.15
CA SER A 126 4.47 -0.41 12.36
C SER A 126 3.01 -0.77 12.62
N GLN A 127 2.25 -1.14 11.58
CA GLN A 127 0.83 -1.50 11.70
C GLN A 127 0.56 -2.64 12.70
N ASN A 128 1.49 -3.59 12.84
CA ASN A 128 1.42 -4.68 13.80
C ASN A 128 2.58 -4.57 14.78
N PRO A 129 2.34 -4.11 16.03
CA PRO A 129 3.33 -4.20 17.09
C PRO A 129 3.46 -5.68 17.50
N GLY A 130 4.56 -6.33 17.13
CA GLY A 130 4.78 -7.75 17.42
C GLY A 130 6.08 -8.29 16.81
N LYS A 131 6.36 -9.58 17.03
CA LYS A 131 7.60 -10.28 16.61
C LYS A 131 7.86 -10.27 15.10
N TYR A 132 6.86 -9.89 14.31
CA TYR A 132 6.91 -9.72 12.85
C TYR A 132 6.45 -8.30 12.46
N SER A 133 7.07 -7.27 13.06
CA SER A 133 6.78 -5.88 12.70
C SER A 133 7.11 -5.67 11.22
N ASN A 134 6.17 -5.09 10.46
CA ASN A 134 6.41 -4.74 9.07
C ASN A 134 7.66 -3.85 8.95
N PHE A 135 8.51 -4.14 7.97
CA PHE A 135 9.66 -3.29 7.63
C PHE A 135 9.27 -1.87 7.24
N ARG A 136 8.01 -1.69 6.83
CA ARG A 136 7.44 -0.41 6.43
C ARG A 136 6.71 0.22 7.60
N LYS A 137 7.09 1.45 7.90
CA LYS A 137 6.48 2.29 8.93
C LYS A 137 5.35 3.12 8.34
N ASN A 138 4.34 3.35 9.17
CA ASN A 138 3.18 4.17 8.87
C ASN A 138 3.28 5.48 9.64
N LEU A 139 2.83 6.57 9.01
CA LEU A 139 2.81 7.88 9.64
C LEU A 139 1.50 8.06 10.41
N TYR A 140 1.59 8.42 11.67
CA TYR A 140 0.47 8.72 12.53
C TYR A 140 0.50 10.18 12.97
N VAL A 141 -0.69 10.77 13.03
CA VAL A 141 -0.94 12.10 13.59
C VAL A 141 -2.08 12.00 14.60
N HIS A 142 -2.30 13.07 15.36
CA HIS A 142 -3.51 13.20 16.17
C HIS A 142 -4.44 14.23 15.55
N GLU A 143 -5.72 13.89 15.44
CA GLU A 143 -6.80 14.71 14.91
C GLU A 143 -7.89 14.87 15.99
N LYS A 144 -8.66 15.97 15.98
CA LYS A 144 -9.83 16.08 16.87
C LYS A 144 -10.93 15.12 16.40
N ASP A 145 -11.40 14.27 17.30
CA ASP A 145 -12.65 13.54 17.07
C ASP A 145 -13.87 14.46 17.19
N GLU A 146 -15.07 13.92 16.90
CA GLU A 146 -16.35 14.65 17.01
C GLU A 146 -16.61 15.21 18.42
N THR A 147 -15.95 14.67 19.44
CA THR A 147 -16.05 15.11 20.84
C THR A 147 -14.95 16.12 21.21
N GLY A 148 -14.11 16.52 20.25
CA GLY A 148 -12.97 17.42 20.43
C GLY A 148 -11.77 16.78 21.12
N LYS A 149 -11.75 15.46 21.32
CA LYS A 149 -10.62 14.76 21.93
C LYS A 149 -9.59 14.37 20.87
N PRO A 150 -8.29 14.44 21.17
CA PRO A 150 -7.25 13.93 20.29
C PRO A 150 -7.40 12.42 20.06
N GLN A 151 -7.56 12.03 18.81
CA GLN A 151 -7.60 10.65 18.35
C GLN A 151 -6.43 10.39 17.41
N LYS A 152 -5.78 9.24 17.58
CA LYS A 152 -4.74 8.76 16.67
C LYS A 152 -5.33 8.49 15.29
N LYS A 153 -4.75 9.10 14.26
CA LYS A 153 -5.14 8.96 12.86
C LYS A 153 -3.97 8.44 12.03
N LEU A 154 -4.21 7.39 11.24
CA LEU A 154 -3.28 6.89 10.26
C LEU A 154 -3.31 7.76 9.00
N ILE A 155 -2.15 8.28 8.58
CA ILE A 155 -1.98 8.89 7.27
C ILE A 155 -1.77 7.77 6.24
N ASN A 156 -2.88 7.23 5.73
CA ASN A 156 -2.84 6.13 4.77
C ASN A 156 -2.57 6.65 3.35
N LEU A 157 -1.29 6.81 2.99
CA LEU A 157 -0.90 7.11 1.60
C LEU A 157 -0.89 5.86 0.71
N ASP A 158 -0.96 4.67 1.31
CA ASP A 158 -0.82 3.39 0.60
C ASP A 158 -2.17 2.89 0.03
N VAL A 159 -3.18 3.76 0.01
CA VAL A 159 -4.48 3.52 -0.66
C VAL A 159 -4.29 3.31 -2.17
N ILE A 160 -3.25 3.91 -2.76
CA ILE A 160 -2.86 3.73 -4.15
C ILE A 160 -1.35 3.50 -4.27
N PRO A 161 -0.86 2.80 -5.31
CA PRO A 161 0.57 2.61 -5.53
C PRO A 161 1.21 3.92 -6.02
N LEU A 162 2.00 4.55 -5.14
CA LEU A 162 2.67 5.84 -5.36
C LEU A 162 4.15 5.66 -5.74
N LYS A 163 4.61 6.43 -6.73
CA LYS A 163 6.04 6.58 -7.08
C LYS A 163 6.74 7.57 -6.17
N ASN A 164 6.13 8.73 -5.93
CA ASN A 164 6.68 9.84 -5.14
C ASN A 164 6.20 9.83 -3.69
N ARG A 165 6.00 8.64 -3.08
CA ARG A 165 5.46 8.51 -1.72
C ARG A 165 6.25 9.30 -0.68
N TYR A 166 7.58 9.15 -0.69
CA TYR A 166 8.42 9.79 0.32
C TYR A 166 8.45 11.31 0.13
N ASP A 167 8.41 11.80 -1.10
CA ASP A 167 8.26 13.22 -1.40
C ASP A 167 6.94 13.77 -0.87
N LEU A 168 5.83 13.03 -1.06
CA LEU A 168 4.52 13.40 -0.51
C LEU A 168 4.56 13.49 1.02
N ILE A 169 5.18 12.52 1.69
CA ILE A 169 5.34 12.56 3.16
C ILE A 169 6.17 13.79 3.57
N GLY A 170 7.31 14.00 2.93
CA GLY A 170 8.17 15.14 3.21
C GLY A 170 7.45 16.48 3.02
N HIS A 171 6.68 16.60 1.93
CA HIS A 171 5.89 17.79 1.64
C HIS A 171 4.76 18.01 2.64
N PHE A 172 4.08 16.95 3.07
CA PHE A 172 3.09 17.03 4.15
C PHE A 172 3.73 17.51 5.47
N LEU A 173 4.88 16.94 5.87
CA LEU A 173 5.60 17.38 7.07
C LEU A 173 6.07 18.83 6.97
N LYS A 174 6.47 19.28 5.77
CA LYS A 174 6.79 20.69 5.52
C LYS A 174 5.56 21.59 5.72
N GLY A 175 4.40 21.12 5.29
CA GLY A 175 3.13 21.78 5.56
C GLY A 175 2.83 21.87 7.05
N ILE A 176 3.00 20.76 7.80
CA ILE A 176 2.87 20.77 9.27
C ILE A 176 3.82 21.79 9.90
N HIS A 177 5.09 21.80 9.51
CA HIS A 177 6.06 22.77 10.04
C HIS A 177 5.67 24.22 9.75
N THR A 178 5.07 24.47 8.59
CA THR A 178 4.69 25.81 8.13
C THR A 178 3.39 26.31 8.79
N PHE A 179 2.37 25.46 8.86
CA PHE A 179 1.03 25.84 9.30
C PHE A 179 0.74 25.50 10.76
N ARG A 180 1.50 24.56 11.33
CA ARG A 180 1.38 24.05 12.72
C ARG A 180 2.74 23.86 13.40
N PRO A 181 3.54 24.94 13.53
CA PRO A 181 4.85 24.88 14.18
C PRO A 181 4.76 24.52 15.68
N ASP A 182 3.56 24.54 16.26
CA ASP A 182 3.31 24.12 17.63
C ASP A 182 3.42 22.59 17.83
N LEU A 183 3.27 21.80 16.76
CA LEU A 183 3.29 20.33 16.80
C LEU A 183 4.72 19.80 16.69
N LYS A 184 5.03 18.78 17.49
CA LYS A 184 6.35 18.13 17.54
C LYS A 184 6.35 16.84 16.74
N ILE A 185 7.23 16.78 15.75
CA ILE A 185 7.51 15.58 14.96
C ILE A 185 8.57 14.74 15.69
N ASP A 186 8.34 13.43 15.76
CA ASP A 186 9.32 12.49 16.26
C ASP A 186 10.53 12.42 15.30
N PRO A 187 11.79 12.58 15.78
CA PRO A 187 12.97 12.43 14.95
C PRO A 187 13.06 11.08 14.20
N GLU A 188 12.43 10.02 14.71
CA GLU A 188 12.37 8.72 14.03
C GLU A 188 11.61 8.80 12.69
N VAL A 189 10.65 9.71 12.56
CA VAL A 189 9.87 9.91 11.31
C VAL A 189 10.81 10.23 10.14
N TYR A 190 11.82 11.07 10.36
CA TYR A 190 12.76 11.43 9.28
C TYR A 190 13.56 10.21 8.82
N LYS A 191 13.97 9.34 9.74
CA LYS A 191 14.71 8.11 9.41
C LYS A 191 13.80 7.09 8.73
N ASP A 192 12.62 6.86 9.29
CA ASP A 192 11.66 5.86 8.82
C ASP A 192 11.11 6.15 7.42
N PHE A 193 11.09 7.42 7.02
CA PHE A 193 10.68 7.87 5.69
C PHE A 193 11.82 8.38 4.81
N TYR A 194 13.08 8.16 5.21
CA TYR A 194 14.28 8.52 4.46
C TYR A 194 14.30 9.99 4.04
N LEU A 195 13.92 10.87 4.95
CA LEU A 195 13.88 12.32 4.76
C LEU A 195 15.12 12.97 5.35
N ASP A 196 15.59 14.03 4.71
CA ASP A 196 16.54 14.95 5.33
C ASP A 196 15.79 15.86 6.33
N GLU A 197 16.19 15.84 7.61
CA GLU A 197 15.49 16.53 8.70
C GLU A 197 15.41 18.06 8.49
N LYS A 198 16.40 18.67 7.83
CA LYS A 198 16.46 20.12 7.64
C LYS A 198 15.62 20.59 6.46
N THR A 199 15.64 19.83 5.37
CA THR A 199 14.98 20.21 4.10
C THR A 199 13.61 19.55 3.93
N LEU A 200 13.34 18.49 4.70
CA LEU A 200 12.15 17.62 4.60
C LEU A 200 11.99 17.00 3.21
N ARG A 201 13.08 16.87 2.46
CA ARG A 201 13.09 16.25 1.14
C ARG A 201 13.51 14.79 1.25
N TYR A 202 12.97 13.97 0.36
CA TYR A 202 13.36 12.57 0.25
C TYR A 202 14.84 12.44 -0.16
N ALA A 203 15.58 11.63 0.60
CA ALA A 203 16.99 11.32 0.40
C ALA A 203 17.11 9.87 -0.09
N PRO A 204 17.10 9.62 -1.42
CA PRO A 204 17.03 8.27 -1.98
C PRO A 204 18.23 7.39 -1.63
N ASP A 205 19.39 8.00 -1.35
CA ASP A 205 20.59 7.26 -0.98
C ASP A 205 20.48 6.61 0.40
N ASN A 206 19.69 7.20 1.31
CA ASN A 206 19.40 6.60 2.61
C ASN A 206 18.59 5.31 2.45
N LEU A 207 17.57 5.32 1.58
CA LEU A 207 16.79 4.13 1.26
C LEU A 207 17.67 3.05 0.61
N LYS A 208 18.49 3.41 -0.37
CA LYS A 208 19.39 2.45 -1.04
C LYS A 208 20.35 1.79 -0.06
N ASN A 209 20.95 2.59 0.83
CA ASN A 209 21.90 2.10 1.84
C ASN A 209 21.20 1.18 2.85
N ASP A 210 20.05 1.56 3.37
CA ASP A 210 19.27 0.74 4.29
C ASP A 210 18.83 -0.60 3.66
N MET A 211 18.33 -0.56 2.42
CA MET A 211 17.99 -1.76 1.65
C MET A 211 19.21 -2.66 1.43
N LYS A 212 20.37 -2.08 1.12
CA LYS A 212 21.62 -2.83 0.95
C LYS A 212 22.02 -3.56 2.25
N VAL A 213 21.97 -2.87 3.39
CA VAL A 213 22.28 -3.46 4.70
C VAL A 213 21.30 -4.59 5.04
N LYS A 214 20.00 -4.38 4.81
CA LYS A 214 18.96 -5.41 5.03
C LYS A 214 19.19 -6.65 4.17
N ILE A 215 19.48 -6.48 2.88
CA ILE A 215 19.77 -7.59 1.96
C ILE A 215 21.02 -8.37 2.42
N ILE A 216 22.11 -7.67 2.75
CA ILE A 216 23.34 -8.31 3.24
C ILE A 216 23.06 -9.09 4.52
N THR A 217 22.31 -8.51 5.46
CA THR A 217 21.96 -9.16 6.72
C THR A 217 21.17 -10.45 6.49
N ILE A 218 20.15 -10.42 5.62
CA ILE A 218 19.36 -11.61 5.28
C ILE A 218 20.25 -12.67 4.62
N ALA A 219 21.14 -12.28 3.70
CA ALA A 219 22.06 -13.21 3.04
C ALA A 219 22.99 -13.89 4.04
N VAL A 220 23.55 -13.14 5.01
CA VAL A 220 24.39 -13.70 6.07
C VAL A 220 23.62 -14.68 6.95
N VAL A 221 22.39 -14.34 7.35
CA VAL A 221 21.54 -15.24 8.15
C VAL A 221 21.26 -16.55 7.40
N ILE A 222 20.94 -16.48 6.10
CA ILE A 222 20.73 -17.67 5.26
C ILE A 222 22.00 -18.53 5.20
N LEU A 223 23.17 -17.91 4.98
CA LEU A 223 24.45 -18.63 4.94
C LEU A 223 24.76 -19.33 6.27
N VAL A 224 24.49 -18.69 7.41
CA VAL A 224 24.66 -19.31 8.73
C VAL A 224 23.73 -20.51 8.91
N ILE A 225 22.46 -20.40 8.49
CA ILE A 225 21.51 -21.52 8.54
C ILE A 225 21.97 -22.68 7.64
N LEU A 226 22.45 -22.39 6.44
CA LEU A 226 22.96 -23.42 5.51
C LEU A 226 24.23 -24.09 6.06
N ALA A 227 25.17 -23.32 6.60
CA ALA A 227 26.38 -23.86 7.23
C ALA A 227 26.01 -24.74 8.43
N PHE A 228 25.10 -24.27 9.30
CA PHE A 228 24.62 -25.06 10.43
C PHE A 228 23.97 -26.37 9.96
N ARG A 229 23.17 -26.34 8.91
CA ARG A 229 22.60 -27.57 8.32
C ARG A 229 23.70 -28.51 7.80
N TYR A 230 24.65 -28.00 7.04
CA TYR A 230 25.73 -28.80 6.47
C TYR A 230 26.61 -29.45 7.55
N PHE A 231 26.96 -28.72 8.61
CA PHE A 231 27.84 -29.24 9.66
C PHE A 231 27.14 -30.13 10.69
N PHE A 232 25.84 -29.95 10.94
CA PHE A 232 25.15 -30.63 12.06
C PHE A 232 24.03 -31.61 11.65
N LEU A 233 23.58 -31.60 10.39
CA LEU A 233 22.49 -32.48 9.93
C LEU A 233 22.91 -33.53 8.90
N ASP A 234 24.13 -33.46 8.34
CA ASP A 234 24.66 -34.52 7.44
C ASP A 234 25.46 -35.61 8.19
N GLU A 235 25.60 -35.52 9.52
CA GLU A 235 26.26 -36.54 10.38
C GLU A 235 25.28 -37.50 11.10
N VAL A 236 23.98 -37.49 10.75
CA VAL A 236 22.94 -38.42 11.27
C VAL A 236 22.32 -39.20 10.13
#